data_AF-A0A3R8K6U2-F1
#
_entry.id   AF-A0A3R8K6U2-F1
#
_cell.length_a   1.000
_cell.length_b   1.000
_cell.length_c   1.000
_cell.angle_alpha   90.00
_cell.angle_beta   90.00
_cell.angle_gamma   90.00
#
_symmetry.space_group_name_H-M   'P 1'
#
loop_
_entity.id
_entity.type
_entity.pdbx_description
1 polymer ?
#
loop_
_entity_poly.entity_id
_entity_poly.type
_entity_poly.pdbx_seq_one_letter_code
_entity_poly.pdbx_strand_id
1 'polypeptide(L)'
;MKYPSLIKSITCLLLSVTVIPFTFSGNVDWISATGGDWNVAANWTDSTLPGTSDVARINTDGIIVNLGSTQKINALYIGNSGTGAATLNVNAGANLTLTGTLGLAHSSNNRFTATINQFENSSVSVQIFAVGATTNAKTGIYNLHGGTFTAGGVAGLGYGGGNGEFNQTGGTATFNAELRLLNGVRNVAGQVNEGKYTISGGILNADSNLVNGIDNVTDATVKGTGHAVLAIIGSNATINVKGNYVTAEQKDTESTVDIPKGKRSSTLDVSIDNGGLSKINLTTGTANVDGILKAGIKGGVAFTKTNEFAMIEADTGKISGNFATLPSSALWSAPSVESVSDTRDALMLSYAAAASKGDLAVSDTLSGLTFADAAAGFVTMSGLTSGNEVSIYINAAAGTGKTLGELITHFTDNGIVATATSESGYNILLSMTASGSTGYFAWDLSDFNATSTISALAALTTSNIPEPSIFALALAFVTAALALHRRGRRTHK
;
A
#
# COMPACT_ATOMS: atom_id res chain seq x y z
N MET A 1 -39.41 -65.23 62.04
CA MET A 1 -39.94 -63.90 61.69
C MET A 1 -38.81 -63.05 61.10
N LYS A 2 -39.11 -62.18 60.14
CA LYS A 2 -38.10 -61.38 59.41
C LYS A 2 -37.91 -60.02 60.07
N TYR A 3 -36.65 -59.60 60.30
CA TYR A 3 -36.30 -58.20 60.49
C TYR A 3 -35.62 -57.70 59.21
N PRO A 4 -36.16 -56.69 58.50
CA PRO A 4 -35.53 -56.14 57.30
C PRO A 4 -34.37 -55.22 57.66
N SER A 5 -33.26 -55.35 56.93
CA SER A 5 -32.06 -54.54 57.09
C SER A 5 -32.28 -53.11 56.60
N LEU A 6 -32.28 -52.15 57.54
CA LEU A 6 -32.34 -50.72 57.23
C LEU A 6 -30.96 -50.19 56.77
N ILE A 7 -30.53 -50.56 55.56
CA ILE A 7 -29.30 -50.06 54.96
C ILE A 7 -29.49 -48.59 54.58
N LYS A 8 -28.89 -47.69 55.36
CA LYS A 8 -28.83 -46.26 55.06
C LYS A 8 -27.86 -46.01 53.91
N SER A 9 -28.37 -45.77 52.70
CA SER A 9 -27.57 -45.19 51.62
C SER A 9 -27.19 -43.75 51.99
N ILE A 10 -25.98 -43.56 52.52
CA ILE A 10 -25.35 -42.25 52.58
C ILE A 10 -24.79 -41.97 51.19
N THR A 11 -25.59 -41.29 50.36
CA THR A 11 -25.12 -40.73 49.09
C THR A 11 -24.07 -39.67 49.41
N CYS A 12 -22.80 -40.03 49.25
CA CYS A 12 -21.69 -39.10 49.41
C CYS A 12 -21.70 -38.14 48.21
N LEU A 13 -22.43 -37.03 48.35
CA LEU A 13 -22.45 -35.95 47.38
C LEU A 13 -21.07 -35.28 47.42
N LEU A 14 -20.13 -35.77 46.60
CA LEU A 14 -18.88 -35.06 46.34
C LEU A 14 -19.23 -33.72 45.71
N LEU A 15 -19.23 -32.68 46.54
CA LEU A 15 -19.32 -31.30 46.09
C LEU A 15 -17.98 -30.97 45.42
N SER A 16 -17.86 -31.32 44.15
CA SER A 16 -16.76 -30.88 43.30
C SER A 16 -16.85 -29.36 43.19
N VAL A 17 -16.12 -28.68 44.07
CA VAL A 17 -15.87 -27.24 43.96
C VAL A 17 -15.01 -27.05 42.72
N THR A 18 -15.68 -26.91 41.58
CA THR A 18 -15.07 -26.42 40.35
C THR A 18 -14.60 -25.01 40.66
N VAL A 19 -13.30 -24.87 40.98
CA VAL A 19 -12.66 -23.56 41.06
C VAL A 19 -12.71 -23.00 39.65
N ILE A 20 -13.74 -22.19 39.36
CA ILE A 20 -13.79 -21.40 38.14
C ILE A 20 -12.66 -20.37 38.31
N PRO A 21 -11.59 -20.40 37.50
CA PRO A 21 -10.56 -19.39 37.58
C PRO A 21 -11.20 -18.06 37.18
N PHE A 22 -11.31 -17.13 38.13
CA PHE A 22 -11.72 -15.76 37.82
C PHE A 22 -10.60 -15.12 36.99
N THR A 23 -10.85 -14.94 35.70
CA THR A 23 -9.98 -14.16 34.82
C THR A 23 -10.24 -12.68 35.06
N PHE A 24 -9.37 -12.06 35.85
CA PHE A 24 -9.33 -10.60 35.96
C PHE A 24 -8.74 -10.00 34.68
N SER A 25 -9.26 -8.86 34.25
CA SER A 25 -8.67 -8.09 33.14
C SER A 25 -7.54 -7.23 33.70
N GLY A 26 -6.31 -7.53 33.32
CA GLY A 26 -5.11 -6.79 33.70
C GLY A 26 -4.57 -5.91 32.57
N ASN A 27 -3.73 -4.94 32.94
CA ASN A 27 -2.75 -4.39 32.00
C ASN A 27 -1.47 -5.22 32.16
N VAL A 28 -0.92 -5.71 31.06
CA VAL A 28 0.32 -6.48 31.05
C VAL A 28 1.32 -5.74 30.17
N ASP A 29 2.34 -5.14 30.79
CA ASP A 29 3.34 -4.31 30.11
C ASP A 29 4.55 -5.13 29.70
N TRP A 30 5.10 -4.85 28.53
CA TRP A 30 6.43 -5.30 28.14
C TRP A 30 7.50 -4.58 28.97
N ILE A 31 8.39 -5.35 29.61
CA ILE A 31 9.45 -4.85 30.50
C ILE A 31 10.88 -5.13 29.99
N SER A 32 11.05 -6.01 28.98
CA SER A 32 12.39 -6.30 28.45
C SER A 32 12.96 -5.14 27.64
N ALA A 33 14.14 -4.65 28.04
CA ALA A 33 14.85 -3.54 27.40
C ALA A 33 15.52 -3.90 26.05
N THR A 34 15.56 -5.18 25.66
CA THR A 34 16.26 -5.64 24.45
C THR A 34 15.32 -6.13 23.35
N GLY A 35 14.01 -6.00 23.53
CA GLY A 35 13.04 -6.74 22.72
C GLY A 35 13.10 -8.26 22.98
N GLY A 36 12.52 -9.05 22.08
CA GLY A 36 12.51 -10.52 22.20
C GLY A 36 11.27 -11.21 21.61
N ASP A 37 11.04 -12.44 22.03
CA ASP A 37 9.84 -13.24 21.70
C ASP A 37 8.67 -12.84 22.63
N TRP A 38 7.49 -12.64 22.02
CA TRP A 38 6.21 -12.42 22.71
C TRP A 38 5.93 -13.51 23.77
N ASN A 39 6.29 -14.76 23.48
CA ASN A 39 5.95 -15.94 24.29
C ASN A 39 6.86 -16.16 25.51
N VAL A 40 7.87 -15.32 25.73
CA VAL A 40 8.74 -15.39 26.92
C VAL A 40 8.11 -14.57 28.04
N ALA A 41 7.53 -15.25 29.02
CA ALA A 41 6.76 -14.61 30.10
C ALA A 41 7.58 -13.59 30.91
N ALA A 42 8.88 -13.80 31.08
CA ALA A 42 9.80 -12.86 31.76
C ALA A 42 10.00 -11.52 31.03
N ASN A 43 9.56 -11.40 29.77
CA ASN A 43 9.54 -10.12 29.05
C ASN A 43 8.35 -9.22 29.43
N TRP A 44 7.42 -9.73 30.24
CA TRP A 44 6.19 -9.06 30.66
C TRP A 44 6.12 -8.84 32.18
N THR A 45 5.32 -7.87 32.62
CA THR A 45 5.00 -7.66 34.05
C THR A 45 4.54 -8.93 34.74
N ASP A 46 4.90 -9.05 36.01
CA ASP A 46 4.61 -10.21 36.88
C ASP A 46 5.11 -11.57 36.34
N SER A 47 5.95 -11.56 35.29
CA SER A 47 6.39 -12.76 34.55
C SER A 47 5.22 -13.60 34.03
N THR A 48 4.14 -12.95 33.57
CA THR A 48 2.94 -13.61 33.01
C THR A 48 2.69 -13.16 31.57
N LEU A 49 2.26 -14.08 30.70
CA LEU A 49 1.86 -13.76 29.33
C LEU A 49 0.47 -13.08 29.33
N PRO A 50 0.24 -12.05 28.50
CA PRO A 50 -1.09 -11.48 28.32
C PRO A 50 -2.14 -12.53 27.90
N GLY A 51 -3.24 -12.63 28.64
CA GLY A 51 -4.35 -13.55 28.37
C GLY A 51 -5.55 -12.91 27.65
N THR A 52 -6.60 -13.69 27.42
CA THR A 52 -7.74 -13.30 26.56
C THR A 52 -8.53 -12.07 27.01
N SER A 53 -8.44 -11.71 28.29
CA SER A 53 -9.12 -10.55 28.87
C SER A 53 -8.19 -9.35 29.09
N ASP A 54 -6.89 -9.50 28.79
CA ASP A 54 -5.87 -8.52 29.16
C ASP A 54 -5.61 -7.47 28.08
N VAL A 55 -5.08 -6.34 28.54
CA VAL A 55 -4.56 -5.26 27.69
C VAL A 55 -3.03 -5.39 27.67
N ALA A 56 -2.49 -5.89 26.56
CA ALA A 56 -1.04 -5.91 26.36
C ALA A 56 -0.55 -4.51 25.97
N ARG A 57 0.57 -4.07 26.54
CA ARG A 57 1.16 -2.76 26.24
C ARG A 57 2.65 -2.85 25.95
N ILE A 58 3.10 -2.26 24.84
CA ILE A 58 4.51 -2.20 24.44
C ILE A 58 4.93 -0.72 24.46
N ASN A 59 5.67 -0.33 25.50
CA ASN A 59 5.95 1.08 25.83
C ASN A 59 7.45 1.41 25.89
N THR A 60 8.31 0.40 25.90
CA THR A 60 9.77 0.54 25.96
C THR A 60 10.30 1.12 24.65
N ASP A 61 11.34 1.95 24.73
CA ASP A 61 12.03 2.53 23.58
C ASP A 61 13.05 1.54 22.97
N GLY A 62 13.26 1.62 21.66
CA GLY A 62 14.29 0.90 20.91
C GLY A 62 14.06 -0.60 20.70
N ILE A 63 12.90 -1.13 21.08
CA ILE A 63 12.67 -2.59 21.09
C ILE A 63 11.94 -3.13 19.85
N ILE A 64 12.24 -4.40 19.55
CA ILE A 64 11.52 -5.22 18.56
C ILE A 64 10.96 -6.44 19.27
N VAL A 65 9.63 -6.57 19.26
CA VAL A 65 8.90 -7.74 19.78
C VAL A 65 8.52 -8.64 18.61
N ASN A 66 8.71 -9.95 18.76
CA ASN A 66 8.44 -10.94 17.72
C ASN A 66 7.32 -11.88 18.17
N LEU A 67 6.20 -11.84 17.46
CA LEU A 67 5.07 -12.74 17.67
C LEU A 67 5.15 -13.89 16.66
N GLY A 68 5.55 -15.08 17.15
CA GLY A 68 5.69 -16.31 16.34
C GLY A 68 4.58 -17.35 16.51
N SER A 69 3.48 -17.03 17.19
CA SER A 69 2.43 -17.99 17.58
C SER A 69 1.03 -17.36 17.53
N THR A 70 0.00 -18.18 17.73
CA THR A 70 -1.38 -17.69 17.90
C THR A 70 -1.56 -17.08 19.29
N GLN A 71 -2.03 -15.84 19.33
CA GLN A 71 -2.35 -15.08 20.55
C GLN A 71 -3.75 -14.49 20.46
N LYS A 72 -4.46 -14.50 21.58
CA LYS A 72 -5.77 -13.86 21.73
C LYS A 72 -5.80 -13.09 23.04
N ILE A 73 -6.03 -11.79 22.96
CA ILE A 73 -6.07 -10.85 24.08
C ILE A 73 -7.22 -9.85 23.87
N ASN A 74 -7.48 -8.98 24.84
CA ASN A 74 -8.55 -7.99 24.68
C ASN A 74 -8.09 -6.82 23.80
N ALA A 75 -6.99 -6.17 24.17
CA ALA A 75 -6.46 -5.02 23.42
C ALA A 75 -4.93 -5.02 23.39
N LEU A 76 -4.37 -4.37 22.37
CA LEU A 76 -2.94 -4.10 22.24
C LEU A 76 -2.72 -2.61 22.04
N TYR A 77 -1.86 -2.01 22.86
CA TYR A 77 -1.37 -0.65 22.66
C TYR A 77 0.15 -0.63 22.55
N ILE A 78 0.66 -0.06 21.45
CA ILE A 78 2.10 0.19 21.27
C ILE A 78 2.29 1.71 21.39
N GLY A 79 3.23 2.18 22.24
CA GLY A 79 3.40 3.61 22.50
C GLY A 79 2.24 4.25 23.27
N ASN A 80 1.65 3.53 24.23
CA ASN A 80 0.56 4.02 25.06
C ASN A 80 1.03 5.07 26.09
N SER A 81 2.23 4.88 26.62
CA SER A 81 2.87 5.71 27.64
C SER A 81 4.38 5.54 27.58
N GLY A 82 5.09 6.49 26.97
CA GLY A 82 6.54 6.41 26.75
C GLY A 82 7.00 7.40 25.68
N THR A 83 8.31 7.54 25.52
CA THR A 83 8.99 8.26 24.42
C THR A 83 9.71 7.26 23.53
N GLY A 84 9.97 7.63 22.26
CA GLY A 84 10.86 6.88 21.39
C GLY A 84 10.14 5.99 20.38
N ALA A 85 10.57 4.74 20.18
CA ALA A 85 9.97 3.84 19.20
C ALA A 85 9.89 2.38 19.65
N ALA A 86 8.88 1.65 19.18
CA ALA A 86 8.78 0.20 19.33
C ALA A 86 8.14 -0.46 18.11
N THR A 87 8.59 -1.68 17.79
CA THR A 87 8.10 -2.47 16.66
C THR A 87 7.57 -3.82 17.14
N LEU A 88 6.44 -4.26 16.61
CA LEU A 88 5.95 -5.64 16.71
C LEU A 88 5.96 -6.31 15.33
N ASN A 89 6.70 -7.40 15.20
CA ASN A 89 6.66 -8.27 14.04
C ASN A 89 5.63 -9.39 14.28
N VAL A 90 4.57 -9.44 13.46
CA VAL A 90 3.65 -10.58 13.39
C VAL A 90 4.20 -11.52 12.30
N ASN A 91 5.00 -12.48 12.75
CA ASN A 91 5.77 -13.36 11.87
C ASN A 91 4.88 -14.31 11.06
N ALA A 92 5.43 -14.88 10.00
CA ALA A 92 4.69 -15.77 9.11
C ALA A 92 4.05 -16.94 9.87
N GLY A 93 2.75 -17.17 9.64
CA GLY A 93 1.95 -18.19 10.33
C GLY A 93 1.43 -17.82 11.73
N ALA A 94 1.85 -16.69 12.30
CA ALA A 94 1.33 -16.20 13.58
C ALA A 94 -0.08 -15.59 13.42
N ASN A 95 -0.87 -15.62 14.50
CA ASN A 95 -2.24 -15.09 14.48
C ASN A 95 -2.50 -14.22 15.70
N LEU A 96 -2.87 -12.95 15.53
CA LEU A 96 -3.22 -12.05 16.62
C LEU A 96 -4.72 -11.70 16.58
N THR A 97 -5.46 -12.11 17.60
CA THR A 97 -6.88 -11.77 17.75
C THR A 97 -7.09 -10.82 18.92
N LEU A 98 -7.63 -9.63 18.65
CA LEU A 98 -7.96 -8.59 19.62
C LEU A 98 -9.47 -8.39 19.66
N THR A 99 -10.11 -8.70 20.80
CA THR A 99 -11.58 -8.52 20.93
C THR A 99 -12.01 -7.07 21.09
N GLY A 100 -11.05 -6.17 21.36
CA GLY A 100 -11.20 -4.73 21.47
C GLY A 100 -10.26 -3.99 20.51
N THR A 101 -9.42 -3.13 21.06
CA THR A 101 -8.67 -2.12 20.30
C THR A 101 -7.25 -2.55 19.97
N LEU A 102 -6.83 -2.26 18.73
CA LEU A 102 -5.43 -2.06 18.37
C LEU A 102 -5.13 -0.57 18.29
N GLY A 103 -4.28 -0.08 19.20
CA GLY A 103 -3.87 1.32 19.27
C GLY A 103 -2.38 1.51 19.01
N LEU A 104 -2.02 2.18 17.92
CA LEU A 104 -0.62 2.54 17.61
C LEU A 104 -0.37 4.00 17.96
N ALA A 105 0.60 4.22 18.85
CA ALA A 105 0.96 5.49 19.48
C ALA A 105 -0.28 6.20 20.09
N HIS A 106 -1.01 5.51 20.98
CA HIS A 106 -2.43 5.83 21.21
C HIS A 106 -2.73 6.98 22.21
N SER A 107 -1.94 7.17 23.27
CA SER A 107 -2.32 8.10 24.35
C SER A 107 -1.18 8.83 25.08
N SER A 108 0.08 8.62 24.70
CA SER A 108 1.24 8.82 25.59
C SER A 108 1.62 10.24 26.01
N ASN A 109 0.93 11.29 25.51
CA ASN A 109 1.35 12.71 25.51
C ASN A 109 2.76 13.04 24.94
N ASN A 110 3.61 12.04 24.77
CA ASN A 110 5.00 12.11 24.35
C ASN A 110 5.16 11.72 22.87
N ARG A 111 6.29 12.10 22.24
CA ARG A 111 6.63 11.64 20.90
C ARG A 111 6.94 10.14 20.93
N PHE A 112 6.17 9.37 20.17
CA PHE A 112 6.37 7.92 20.04
C PHE A 112 6.09 7.45 18.60
N THR A 113 6.92 6.55 18.09
CA THR A 113 6.70 5.83 16.83
C THR A 113 6.38 4.36 17.10
N ALA A 114 5.15 3.94 16.77
CA ALA A 114 4.66 2.59 17.01
C ALA A 114 4.47 1.86 15.68
N THR A 115 5.24 0.80 15.44
CA THR A 115 5.23 0.07 14.16
C THR A 115 4.72 -1.36 14.34
N ILE A 116 3.88 -1.83 13.41
CA ILE A 116 3.62 -3.26 13.20
C ILE A 116 4.09 -3.66 11.81
N ASN A 117 4.79 -4.79 11.70
CA ASN A 117 5.07 -5.47 10.44
C ASN A 117 4.33 -6.80 10.43
N GLN A 118 3.43 -7.00 9.46
CA GLN A 118 2.67 -8.23 9.27
C GLN A 118 3.15 -8.97 8.02
N PHE A 119 3.61 -10.21 8.21
CA PHE A 119 4.22 -11.05 7.17
C PHE A 119 3.26 -12.12 6.60
N GLU A 120 3.69 -12.84 5.57
CA GLU A 120 2.89 -13.79 4.80
C GLU A 120 2.28 -14.91 5.67
N ASN A 121 1.09 -15.40 5.30
CA ASN A 121 0.37 -16.46 6.01
C ASN A 121 0.04 -16.18 7.49
N SER A 122 0.24 -14.95 7.97
CA SER A 122 -0.22 -14.50 9.29
C SER A 122 -1.66 -13.98 9.25
N SER A 123 -2.30 -13.83 10.41
CA SER A 123 -3.55 -13.07 10.51
C SER A 123 -3.55 -12.10 11.70
N VAL A 124 -4.20 -10.95 11.51
CA VAL A 124 -4.47 -9.97 12.57
C VAL A 124 -5.93 -9.56 12.48
N SER A 125 -6.69 -9.75 13.56
CA SER A 125 -8.13 -9.47 13.63
C SER A 125 -8.43 -8.60 14.85
N VAL A 126 -9.09 -7.46 14.65
CA VAL A 126 -9.28 -6.42 15.68
C VAL A 126 -10.71 -5.87 15.63
N GLN A 127 -11.28 -5.45 16.76
CA GLN A 127 -12.62 -4.83 16.78
C GLN A 127 -12.57 -3.32 16.52
N ILE A 128 -11.51 -2.63 16.96
CA ILE A 128 -11.27 -1.20 16.68
C ILE A 128 -9.81 -1.02 16.27
N PHE A 129 -9.57 -0.23 15.22
CA PHE A 129 -8.22 0.07 14.75
C PHE A 129 -7.96 1.59 14.82
N ALA A 130 -7.00 2.01 15.63
CA ALA A 130 -6.68 3.41 15.84
C ALA A 130 -5.17 3.66 15.72
N VAL A 131 -4.77 4.35 14.65
CA VAL A 131 -3.35 4.58 14.32
C VAL A 131 -3.01 6.07 14.45
N GLY A 132 -1.95 6.36 15.19
CA GLY A 132 -1.44 7.72 15.36
C GLY A 132 -2.38 8.57 16.20
N ALA A 133 -2.67 8.17 17.45
CA ALA A 133 -3.70 8.84 18.22
C ALA A 133 -3.19 9.93 19.18
N THR A 134 -3.86 11.08 19.16
CA THR A 134 -3.64 12.25 20.04
C THR A 134 -2.32 13.02 19.84
N THR A 135 -2.26 14.20 20.47
CA THR A 135 -1.34 15.31 20.20
C THR A 135 0.15 15.00 20.32
N ASN A 136 0.98 15.93 19.83
CA ASN A 136 2.46 15.98 19.97
C ASN A 136 3.28 15.09 19.02
N ALA A 137 2.91 15.05 17.73
CA ALA A 137 3.73 14.44 16.66
C ALA A 137 4.08 12.96 16.93
N LYS A 138 3.03 12.16 17.16
CA LYS A 138 3.09 10.70 17.29
C LYS A 138 2.86 10.05 15.94
N THR A 139 3.56 8.96 15.66
CA THR A 139 3.40 8.20 14.41
C THR A 139 3.04 6.75 14.71
N GLY A 140 1.87 6.31 14.27
CA GLY A 140 1.56 4.87 14.18
C GLY A 140 1.78 4.40 12.75
N ILE A 141 2.41 3.23 12.55
CA ILE A 141 2.68 2.66 11.23
C ILE A 141 2.25 1.20 11.23
N TYR A 142 1.43 0.80 10.27
CA TYR A 142 1.06 -0.60 10.04
C TYR A 142 1.51 -1.03 8.65
N ASN A 143 2.46 -1.97 8.57
CA ASN A 143 2.96 -2.50 7.32
C ASN A 143 2.37 -3.89 7.07
N LEU A 144 1.54 -4.04 6.03
CA LEU A 144 0.97 -5.30 5.59
C LEU A 144 1.74 -5.82 4.36
N HIS A 145 2.68 -6.72 4.59
CA HIS A 145 3.46 -7.37 3.53
C HIS A 145 2.72 -8.59 2.96
N GLY A 146 2.01 -9.33 3.81
CA GLY A 146 1.23 -10.50 3.42
C GLY A 146 0.26 -10.96 4.51
N GLY A 147 -0.44 -12.06 4.26
CA GLY A 147 -1.46 -12.57 5.19
C GLY A 147 -2.76 -11.78 5.16
N THR A 148 -3.51 -11.79 6.26
CA THR A 148 -4.84 -11.16 6.37
C THR A 148 -4.92 -10.19 7.54
N PHE A 149 -5.36 -8.97 7.30
CA PHE A 149 -5.76 -8.00 8.33
C PHE A 149 -7.28 -7.79 8.28
N THR A 150 -7.96 -7.81 9.44
CA THR A 150 -9.39 -7.56 9.55
C THR A 150 -9.71 -6.58 10.68
N ALA A 151 -10.40 -5.49 10.37
CA ALA A 151 -11.01 -4.59 11.35
C ALA A 151 -12.54 -4.77 11.36
N GLY A 152 -13.09 -5.28 12.46
CA GLY A 152 -14.51 -5.55 12.64
C GLY A 152 -15.39 -4.33 12.91
N GLY A 153 -14.78 -3.22 13.33
CA GLY A 153 -15.43 -1.94 13.61
C GLY A 153 -14.64 -0.78 13.01
N VAL A 154 -14.91 0.44 13.46
CA VAL A 154 -14.34 1.66 12.86
C VAL A 154 -12.81 1.62 12.88
N ALA A 155 -12.21 1.87 11.72
CA ALA A 155 -10.78 2.06 11.55
C ALA A 155 -10.47 3.54 11.32
N GLY A 156 -9.49 4.07 12.04
CA GLY A 156 -9.06 5.46 11.95
C GLY A 156 -7.55 5.59 11.87
N LEU A 157 -7.07 6.20 10.78
CA LEU A 157 -5.73 6.76 10.70
C LEU A 157 -5.76 8.23 11.16
N GLY A 158 -4.63 8.75 11.65
CA GLY A 158 -4.52 10.13 12.16
C GLY A 158 -5.46 10.47 13.33
N TYR A 159 -5.79 9.49 14.18
CA TYR A 159 -6.91 9.58 15.13
C TYR A 159 -6.77 10.74 16.13
N GLY A 160 -7.74 11.66 16.17
CA GLY A 160 -7.81 12.68 17.21
C GLY A 160 -6.54 13.53 17.36
N GLY A 161 -5.79 13.72 16.27
CA GLY A 161 -4.65 14.63 16.20
C GLY A 161 -3.25 14.01 16.36
N GLY A 162 -2.97 12.88 15.70
CA GLY A 162 -1.61 12.36 15.48
C GLY A 162 -1.41 11.95 14.01
N ASN A 163 -0.33 11.21 13.71
CA ASN A 163 0.00 10.75 12.36
C ASN A 163 -0.17 9.23 12.24
N GLY A 164 -0.99 8.75 11.32
CA GLY A 164 -1.24 7.30 11.15
C GLY A 164 -1.02 6.80 9.72
N GLU A 165 -0.15 5.80 9.56
CA GLU A 165 0.17 5.20 8.28
C GLU A 165 -0.29 3.73 8.21
N PHE A 166 -0.86 3.35 7.07
CA PHE A 166 -1.10 1.96 6.70
C PHE A 166 -0.47 1.71 5.34
N ASN A 167 0.57 0.87 5.27
CA ASN A 167 1.33 0.59 4.07
C ASN A 167 1.09 -0.86 3.66
N GLN A 168 0.41 -1.08 2.54
CA GLN A 168 0.06 -2.39 2.02
C GLN A 168 0.86 -2.69 0.76
N THR A 169 1.79 -3.65 0.86
CA THR A 169 2.57 -4.16 -0.29
C THR A 169 2.08 -5.53 -0.75
N GLY A 170 1.17 -6.16 -0.01
CA GLY A 170 0.57 -7.46 -0.33
C GLY A 170 -0.57 -7.83 0.63
N GLY A 171 -0.90 -9.11 0.68
CA GLY A 171 -1.94 -9.64 1.57
C GLY A 171 -3.36 -9.10 1.30
N THR A 172 -4.27 -9.30 2.25
CA THR A 172 -5.65 -8.79 2.21
C THR A 172 -5.95 -7.98 3.46
N ALA A 173 -6.38 -6.73 3.30
CA ALA A 173 -6.90 -5.89 4.37
C ALA A 173 -8.42 -5.73 4.20
N THR A 174 -9.19 -6.06 5.24
CA THR A 174 -10.65 -5.96 5.22
C THR A 174 -11.15 -5.09 6.38
N PHE A 175 -11.94 -4.08 6.05
CA PHE A 175 -12.56 -3.14 6.98
C PHE A 175 -14.08 -3.33 6.92
N ASN A 176 -14.63 -4.04 7.91
CA ASN A 176 -16.06 -4.42 7.96
C ASN A 176 -16.98 -3.23 8.24
N ALA A 177 -16.45 -2.21 8.94
CA ALA A 177 -17.09 -0.92 9.13
C ALA A 177 -16.27 0.17 8.42
N GLU A 178 -16.55 1.43 8.73
CA GLU A 178 -15.94 2.57 8.04
C GLU A 178 -14.42 2.67 8.29
N LEU A 179 -13.68 2.86 7.19
CA LEU A 179 -12.26 3.22 7.20
C LEU A 179 -12.14 4.73 6.99
N ARG A 180 -11.68 5.44 8.01
CA ARG A 180 -11.36 6.88 7.97
C ARG A 180 -9.85 7.06 7.87
N LEU A 181 -9.40 7.71 6.79
CA LEU A 181 -7.99 8.08 6.65
C LEU A 181 -7.62 9.29 7.49
N LEU A 182 -8.57 10.07 8.01
CA LEU A 182 -8.29 11.07 9.03
C LEU A 182 -9.43 11.10 10.06
N ASN A 183 -9.26 10.42 11.19
CA ASN A 183 -10.32 10.32 12.20
C ASN A 183 -10.28 11.46 13.22
N GLY A 184 -10.56 12.68 12.73
CA GLY A 184 -10.66 13.89 13.53
C GLY A 184 -9.33 14.61 13.78
N VAL A 185 -9.40 15.92 14.01
CA VAL A 185 -8.26 16.82 14.14
C VAL A 185 -8.37 17.61 15.44
N ARG A 186 -7.25 17.84 16.16
CA ARG A 186 -7.24 18.66 17.37
C ARG A 186 -6.55 20.01 17.14
N ASN A 187 -7.02 21.01 17.87
CA ASN A 187 -6.50 22.37 17.81
C ASN A 187 -5.23 22.51 18.64
N VAL A 188 -4.10 22.02 18.13
CA VAL A 188 -2.77 22.29 18.67
C VAL A 188 -2.03 23.19 17.70
N ALA A 189 -1.62 24.37 18.16
CA ALA A 189 -0.94 25.35 17.32
C ALA A 189 0.35 24.76 16.73
N GLY A 190 0.51 24.87 15.41
CA GLY A 190 1.65 24.30 14.69
C GLY A 190 1.61 22.77 14.50
N GLN A 191 0.61 22.06 15.02
CA GLN A 191 0.48 20.63 14.75
C GLN A 191 -0.31 20.38 13.46
N VAL A 192 0.31 19.59 12.58
CA VAL A 192 -0.31 18.97 11.43
C VAL A 192 -0.63 17.52 11.80
N ASN A 193 -1.80 17.04 11.39
CA ASN A 193 -2.24 15.68 11.62
C ASN A 193 -2.38 15.00 10.26
N GLU A 194 -1.81 13.82 10.11
CA GLU A 194 -1.83 13.08 8.85
C GLU A 194 -2.44 11.70 9.05
N GLY A 195 -3.21 11.23 8.09
CA GLY A 195 -3.46 9.80 7.99
C GLY A 195 -3.44 9.34 6.55
N LYS A 196 -2.67 8.28 6.32
CA LYS A 196 -2.18 7.88 5.01
C LYS A 196 -2.34 6.38 4.81
N TYR A 197 -3.06 6.00 3.77
CA TYR A 197 -3.10 4.62 3.29
C TYR A 197 -2.30 4.55 1.99
N THR A 198 -1.20 3.79 1.98
CA THR A 198 -0.43 3.49 0.78
C THR A 198 -0.73 2.07 0.35
N ILE A 199 -1.16 1.85 -0.89
CA ILE A 199 -1.31 0.51 -1.46
C ILE A 199 -0.51 0.37 -2.76
N SER A 200 0.35 -0.64 -2.81
CA SER A 200 1.18 -0.99 -3.98
C SER A 200 1.04 -2.45 -4.41
N GLY A 201 0.30 -3.26 -3.63
CA GLY A 201 -0.02 -4.64 -3.94
C GLY A 201 -1.07 -5.22 -2.99
N GLY A 202 -1.66 -6.35 -3.37
CA GLY A 202 -2.64 -7.06 -2.54
C GLY A 202 -4.09 -6.58 -2.71
N ILE A 203 -4.94 -6.86 -1.72
CA ILE A 203 -6.38 -6.59 -1.77
C ILE A 203 -6.78 -5.70 -0.60
N LEU A 204 -7.47 -4.59 -0.88
CA LEU A 204 -8.19 -3.77 0.11
C LEU A 204 -9.70 -3.96 -0.09
N ASN A 205 -10.40 -4.37 0.96
CA ASN A 205 -11.86 -4.43 1.01
C ASN A 205 -12.38 -3.45 2.07
N ALA A 206 -13.01 -2.36 1.65
CA ALA A 206 -13.84 -1.53 2.52
C ALA A 206 -15.30 -1.98 2.35
N ASP A 207 -15.79 -2.77 3.31
CA ASP A 207 -17.16 -3.32 3.27
C ASP A 207 -18.22 -2.27 3.66
N SER A 208 -17.77 -1.15 4.21
CA SER A 208 -18.55 0.08 4.44
C SER A 208 -17.95 1.24 3.64
N ASN A 209 -18.04 2.48 4.12
CA ASN A 209 -17.43 3.63 3.46
C ASN A 209 -15.90 3.64 3.58
N LEU A 210 -15.23 4.15 2.55
CA LEU A 210 -13.84 4.60 2.58
C LEU A 210 -13.82 6.13 2.57
N VAL A 211 -13.50 6.72 3.72
CA VAL A 211 -13.48 8.18 3.92
C VAL A 211 -12.03 8.67 3.91
N ASN A 212 -11.60 9.16 2.75
CA ASN A 212 -10.32 9.83 2.57
C ASN A 212 -10.50 11.31 2.93
N GLY A 213 -10.56 11.61 4.23
CA GLY A 213 -10.82 12.96 4.74
C GLY A 213 -11.43 12.93 6.14
N ILE A 214 -11.99 14.06 6.59
CA ILE A 214 -12.93 14.07 7.72
C ILE A 214 -14.30 14.46 7.19
N ASP A 215 -15.22 13.50 7.18
CA ASP A 215 -16.62 13.79 6.91
C ASP A 215 -17.34 14.35 8.16
N ASN A 216 -18.23 15.30 7.93
CA ASN A 216 -19.20 15.84 8.89
C ASN A 216 -18.66 16.29 10.27
N VAL A 217 -17.66 17.19 10.27
CA VAL A 217 -17.30 17.93 11.51
C VAL A 217 -18.31 19.05 11.78
N THR A 218 -19.39 18.69 12.47
CA THR A 218 -20.44 19.62 12.96
C THR A 218 -19.99 20.42 14.19
N ASP A 219 -18.97 19.96 14.91
CA ASP A 219 -18.42 20.65 16.07
C ASP A 219 -17.47 21.78 15.66
N ALA A 220 -17.96 23.02 15.76
CA ALA A 220 -17.21 24.24 15.46
C ALA A 220 -15.99 24.50 16.39
N THR A 221 -15.81 23.72 17.46
CA THR A 221 -14.63 23.81 18.33
C THR A 221 -13.41 23.06 17.75
N VAL A 222 -13.64 22.13 16.82
CA VAL A 222 -12.61 21.31 16.17
C VAL A 222 -11.85 22.15 15.14
N LYS A 223 -10.83 22.87 15.60
CA LYS A 223 -9.86 23.62 14.78
C LYS A 223 -8.58 22.79 14.59
N GLY A 224 -7.75 23.15 13.62
CA GLY A 224 -6.45 22.49 13.35
C GLY A 224 -6.32 21.97 11.92
N THR A 225 -5.06 21.75 11.50
CA THR A 225 -4.68 21.31 10.15
C THR A 225 -4.72 19.80 10.04
N GLY A 226 -5.13 19.27 8.88
CA GLY A 226 -5.26 17.83 8.67
C GLY A 226 -5.09 17.41 7.21
N HIS A 227 -4.35 16.33 6.97
CA HIS A 227 -4.18 15.74 5.64
C HIS A 227 -4.62 14.28 5.67
N ALA A 228 -5.57 13.93 4.79
CA ALA A 228 -5.86 12.55 4.45
C ALA A 228 -5.22 12.23 3.10
N VAL A 229 -4.57 11.07 2.99
CA VAL A 229 -3.90 10.65 1.76
C VAL A 229 -4.24 9.19 1.46
N LEU A 230 -4.90 8.94 0.34
CA LEU A 230 -4.97 7.60 -0.28
C LEU A 230 -3.96 7.57 -1.43
N ALA A 231 -2.87 6.82 -1.24
CA ALA A 231 -1.82 6.65 -2.24
C ALA A 231 -1.94 5.28 -2.91
N ILE A 232 -2.10 5.25 -4.24
CA ILE A 232 -2.21 4.04 -5.05
C ILE A 232 -1.02 3.99 -6.01
N ILE A 233 -0.19 2.95 -5.90
CA ILE A 233 1.08 2.87 -6.61
C ILE A 233 1.10 1.63 -7.51
N GLY A 234 1.08 1.86 -8.82
CA GLY A 234 1.13 0.84 -9.85
C GLY A 234 -0.18 0.09 -10.07
N SER A 235 -0.10 -1.06 -10.73
CA SER A 235 -1.27 -1.85 -11.14
C SER A 235 -1.51 -3.15 -10.35
N ASN A 236 -0.74 -3.39 -9.28
CA ASN A 236 -0.67 -4.71 -8.61
C ASN A 236 -1.65 -4.85 -7.42
N ALA A 237 -2.54 -3.89 -7.23
CA ALA A 237 -3.52 -3.86 -6.15
C ALA A 237 -4.97 -3.99 -6.65
N THR A 238 -5.81 -4.62 -5.83
CA THR A 238 -7.26 -4.66 -6.00
C THR A 238 -7.92 -3.87 -4.86
N ILE A 239 -8.64 -2.80 -5.18
CA ILE A 239 -9.32 -1.96 -4.19
C ILE A 239 -10.83 -2.09 -4.40
N ASN A 240 -11.52 -2.67 -3.43
CA ASN A 240 -12.97 -2.88 -3.43
C ASN A 240 -13.61 -2.02 -2.34
N VAL A 241 -14.61 -1.24 -2.70
CA VAL A 241 -15.39 -0.41 -1.76
C VAL A 241 -16.88 -0.70 -1.98
N LYS A 242 -17.54 -1.29 -0.98
CA LYS A 242 -18.97 -1.64 -1.05
C LYS A 242 -19.85 -0.45 -0.67
N GLY A 243 -19.45 0.31 0.35
CA GLY A 243 -20.04 1.61 0.69
C GLY A 243 -19.52 2.71 -0.24
N ASN A 244 -19.58 3.96 0.22
CA ASN A 244 -19.18 5.10 -0.59
C ASN A 244 -17.68 5.38 -0.49
N TYR A 245 -17.09 5.91 -1.56
CA TYR A 245 -15.79 6.59 -1.49
C TYR A 245 -16.02 8.08 -1.33
N VAL A 246 -15.53 8.66 -0.24
CA VAL A 246 -15.71 10.08 0.06
C VAL A 246 -14.36 10.72 0.28
N THR A 247 -14.01 11.70 -0.55
CA THR A 247 -13.00 12.70 -0.20
C THR A 247 -13.70 13.95 0.28
N ALA A 248 -13.33 14.46 1.44
CA ALA A 248 -13.94 15.66 2.01
C ALA A 248 -12.91 16.79 2.03
N GLU A 249 -13.00 17.75 1.10
CA GLU A 249 -12.42 19.07 1.34
C GLU A 249 -13.43 19.86 2.17
N GLN A 250 -13.16 20.04 3.46
CA GLN A 250 -13.99 20.92 4.27
C GLN A 250 -13.63 22.36 3.94
N LYS A 251 -14.23 22.89 2.87
CA LYS A 251 -14.12 24.29 2.47
C LYS A 251 -14.49 25.19 3.64
N ASP A 252 -13.68 26.22 3.84
CA ASP A 252 -13.90 27.25 4.84
C ASP A 252 -15.16 28.06 4.48
N THR A 253 -16.31 27.54 4.88
CA THR A 253 -17.53 28.34 5.04
C THR A 253 -17.17 29.49 5.96
N GLU A 254 -17.16 30.72 5.45
CA GLU A 254 -16.79 31.92 6.21
C GLU A 254 -17.55 31.95 7.53
N SER A 255 -16.84 31.68 8.62
CA SER A 255 -17.39 31.94 9.95
C SER A 255 -17.18 33.43 10.20
N THR A 256 -18.23 34.13 10.61
CA THR A 256 -18.21 35.56 10.93
C THR A 256 -17.41 35.90 12.21
N VAL A 257 -16.48 35.02 12.60
CA VAL A 257 -15.59 35.13 13.75
C VAL A 257 -14.18 34.79 13.25
N ASP A 258 -13.27 35.76 13.34
CA ASP A 258 -11.91 35.77 12.75
C ASP A 258 -10.94 34.72 13.32
N ILE A 259 -11.31 33.45 13.25
CA ILE A 259 -10.47 32.32 13.66
C ILE A 259 -10.16 31.51 12.40
N PRO A 260 -8.90 31.49 11.94
CA PRO A 260 -8.50 30.66 10.82
C PRO A 260 -8.89 29.20 11.10
N LYS A 261 -9.89 28.72 10.36
CA LYS A 261 -10.18 27.30 10.29
C LYS A 261 -8.94 26.62 9.71
N GLY A 262 -8.56 25.50 10.30
CA GLY A 262 -7.31 24.85 9.93
C GLY A 262 -7.46 24.13 8.60
N LYS A 263 -6.45 24.26 7.72
CA LYS A 263 -6.49 23.68 6.37
C LYS A 263 -6.68 22.16 6.44
N ARG A 264 -7.75 21.67 5.82
CA ARG A 264 -8.05 20.24 5.71
C ARG A 264 -8.00 19.86 4.24
N SER A 265 -7.08 18.97 3.88
CA SER A 265 -6.96 18.48 2.51
C SER A 265 -7.15 16.97 2.46
N SER A 266 -7.93 16.53 1.48
CA SER A 266 -8.07 15.13 1.11
C SER A 266 -7.33 14.92 -0.20
N THR A 267 -6.38 13.99 -0.23
CA THR A 267 -5.52 13.74 -1.41
C THR A 267 -5.75 12.33 -1.92
N LEU A 268 -6.09 12.21 -3.21
CA LEU A 268 -5.88 10.98 -3.96
C LEU A 268 -4.53 11.13 -4.69
N ASP A 269 -3.59 10.24 -4.41
CA ASP A 269 -2.22 10.27 -4.94
C ASP A 269 -2.00 9.01 -5.78
N VAL A 270 -2.01 9.14 -7.11
CA VAL A 270 -1.88 7.99 -8.03
C VAL A 270 -0.52 7.99 -8.73
N SER A 271 0.14 6.84 -8.75
CA SER A 271 1.43 6.66 -9.42
C SER A 271 1.33 5.49 -10.39
N ILE A 272 1.55 5.75 -11.69
CA ILE A 272 1.38 4.77 -12.76
C ILE A 272 2.68 3.97 -12.95
N ASP A 273 2.58 2.65 -13.13
CA ASP A 273 3.71 1.78 -13.51
C ASP A 273 3.49 1.13 -14.90
N ASN A 274 4.39 0.23 -15.31
CA ASN A 274 4.28 -0.47 -16.61
C ASN A 274 2.99 -1.31 -16.78
N GLY A 275 2.34 -1.72 -15.69
CA GLY A 275 1.03 -2.38 -15.75
C GLY A 275 -0.15 -1.40 -15.79
N GLY A 276 0.10 -0.10 -15.54
CA GLY A 276 -0.90 0.96 -15.50
C GLY A 276 -1.18 1.41 -14.07
N LEU A 277 -2.47 1.47 -13.72
CA LEU A 277 -2.97 1.96 -12.44
C LEU A 277 -4.06 1.05 -11.88
N SER A 278 -3.95 0.71 -10.60
CA SER A 278 -5.01 0.05 -9.84
C SER A 278 -6.17 1.03 -9.56
N LYS A 279 -7.39 0.62 -9.90
CA LYS A 279 -8.61 1.44 -9.71
C LYS A 279 -9.35 1.13 -8.42
N ILE A 280 -10.07 2.12 -7.90
CA ILE A 280 -11.07 1.94 -6.83
C ILE A 280 -12.37 1.41 -7.45
N ASN A 281 -12.75 0.18 -7.10
CA ASN A 281 -13.97 -0.47 -7.58
C ASN A 281 -15.12 -0.24 -6.59
N LEU A 282 -16.14 0.54 -6.99
CA LEU A 282 -17.34 0.79 -6.20
C LEU A 282 -18.46 -0.16 -6.66
N THR A 283 -18.76 -1.19 -5.87
CA THR A 283 -19.75 -2.21 -6.24
C THR A 283 -21.18 -1.68 -6.13
N THR A 284 -21.50 -1.01 -5.02
CA THR A 284 -22.86 -0.55 -4.68
C THR A 284 -22.94 0.89 -4.18
N GLY A 285 -21.81 1.52 -3.87
CA GLY A 285 -21.76 2.90 -3.37
C GLY A 285 -21.43 3.93 -4.45
N THR A 286 -21.49 5.19 -4.05
CA THR A 286 -21.16 6.34 -4.90
C THR A 286 -19.76 6.89 -4.59
N ALA A 287 -19.26 7.77 -5.46
CA ALA A 287 -18.12 8.61 -5.15
C ALA A 287 -18.55 10.09 -5.02
N ASN A 288 -18.01 10.77 -4.01
CA ASN A 288 -17.98 12.22 -3.93
C ASN A 288 -16.52 12.67 -3.88
N VAL A 289 -16.03 13.28 -4.96
CA VAL A 289 -14.64 13.74 -5.11
C VAL A 289 -14.52 15.26 -4.91
N ASP A 290 -13.67 15.65 -3.97
CA ASP A 290 -13.36 17.04 -3.60
C ASP A 290 -11.99 17.08 -2.90
N GLY A 291 -11.19 18.13 -3.15
CA GLY A 291 -9.81 18.22 -2.66
C GLY A 291 -8.74 18.04 -3.75
N ILE A 292 -7.68 17.28 -3.47
CA ILE A 292 -6.45 17.25 -4.29
C ILE A 292 -6.31 15.92 -5.03
N LEU A 293 -6.08 15.99 -6.34
CA LEU A 293 -5.53 14.89 -7.13
C LEU A 293 -4.07 15.15 -7.42
N LYS A 294 -3.22 14.18 -7.07
CA LYS A 294 -1.86 14.07 -7.59
C LYS A 294 -1.79 12.87 -8.54
N ALA A 295 -1.04 13.04 -9.61
CA ALA A 295 -0.71 11.97 -10.53
C ALA A 295 0.77 12.05 -10.92
N GLY A 296 1.43 10.91 -10.95
CA GLY A 296 2.84 10.76 -11.33
C GLY A 296 3.13 9.40 -11.95
N ILE A 297 4.39 9.18 -12.29
CA ILE A 297 4.87 7.90 -12.83
C ILE A 297 5.87 7.30 -11.85
N LYS A 298 5.69 6.02 -11.50
CA LYS A 298 6.56 5.30 -10.58
C LYS A 298 7.95 5.16 -11.19
N GLY A 299 8.96 5.79 -10.58
CA GLY A 299 10.32 5.85 -11.13
C GLY A 299 10.47 6.78 -12.33
N GLY A 300 9.49 7.64 -12.60
CA GLY A 300 9.57 8.65 -13.65
C GLY A 300 9.50 8.15 -15.10
N VAL A 301 9.44 6.84 -15.37
CA VAL A 301 9.12 6.27 -16.69
C VAL A 301 8.15 5.09 -16.57
N ALA A 302 7.20 4.99 -17.50
CA ALA A 302 6.28 3.86 -17.60
C ALA A 302 5.96 3.53 -19.06
N PHE A 303 5.73 2.25 -19.34
CA PHE A 303 5.29 1.77 -20.65
C PHE A 303 3.92 1.11 -20.53
N THR A 304 2.87 1.88 -20.79
CA THR A 304 1.48 1.49 -20.51
C THR A 304 0.76 0.99 -21.77
N LYS A 305 -0.25 0.12 -21.60
CA LYS A 305 -1.11 -0.34 -22.71
C LYS A 305 -2.07 0.73 -23.24
N THR A 306 -2.36 1.73 -22.42
CA THR A 306 -3.39 2.75 -22.61
C THR A 306 -2.84 4.12 -22.23
N ASN A 307 -3.41 5.19 -22.79
CA ASN A 307 -3.22 6.58 -22.37
C ASN A 307 -4.32 7.07 -21.43
N GLU A 308 -5.29 6.21 -21.08
CA GLU A 308 -6.46 6.51 -20.26
C GLU A 308 -6.57 5.50 -19.11
N PHE A 309 -6.73 6.01 -17.89
CA PHE A 309 -6.62 5.26 -16.64
C PHE A 309 -7.84 5.55 -15.76
N ALA A 310 -8.68 4.55 -15.54
CA ALA A 310 -9.76 4.65 -14.57
C ALA A 310 -9.16 4.68 -13.15
N MET A 311 -9.35 5.79 -12.43
CA MET A 311 -8.94 5.90 -11.02
C MET A 311 -10.02 5.37 -10.09
N ILE A 312 -11.29 5.62 -10.45
CA ILE A 312 -12.49 5.21 -9.71
C ILE A 312 -13.49 4.70 -10.74
N GLU A 313 -14.15 3.59 -10.45
CA GLU A 313 -15.22 3.06 -11.30
C GLU A 313 -16.39 2.59 -10.45
N ALA A 314 -17.58 3.09 -10.76
CA ALA A 314 -18.82 2.71 -10.10
C ALA A 314 -19.63 1.76 -10.99
N ASP A 315 -19.99 0.59 -10.46
CA ASP A 315 -20.74 -0.44 -11.18
C ASP A 315 -22.26 -0.15 -11.21
N THR A 316 -22.77 0.46 -10.14
CA THR A 316 -24.18 0.87 -10.02
C THR A 316 -24.39 2.25 -9.37
N GLY A 317 -23.33 2.85 -8.83
CA GLY A 317 -23.36 4.17 -8.23
C GLY A 317 -22.98 5.29 -9.22
N LYS A 318 -23.07 6.53 -8.75
CA LYS A 318 -22.60 7.71 -9.49
C LYS A 318 -21.29 8.25 -8.93
N ILE A 319 -20.50 8.89 -9.79
CA ILE A 319 -19.37 9.71 -9.41
C ILE A 319 -19.79 11.19 -9.49
N SER A 320 -19.51 11.95 -8.44
CA SER A 320 -19.93 13.34 -8.29
C SER A 320 -18.83 14.19 -7.67
N GLY A 321 -18.91 15.51 -7.86
CA GLY A 321 -17.85 16.44 -7.46
C GLY A 321 -16.73 16.56 -8.50
N ASN A 322 -15.66 17.27 -8.14
CA ASN A 322 -14.43 17.44 -8.91
C ASN A 322 -13.28 17.74 -7.93
N PHE A 323 -12.06 17.31 -8.25
CA PHE A 323 -10.89 17.74 -7.50
C PHE A 323 -10.63 19.24 -7.69
N ALA A 324 -10.47 19.98 -6.59
CA ALA A 324 -10.16 21.40 -6.56
C ALA A 324 -8.71 21.71 -6.97
N THR A 325 -7.79 20.77 -6.73
CA THR A 325 -6.39 20.83 -7.23
C THR A 325 -6.12 19.62 -8.11
N LEU A 326 -5.59 19.89 -9.31
CA LEU A 326 -5.24 18.88 -10.31
C LEU A 326 -3.71 18.60 -10.29
N PRO A 327 -3.25 17.51 -10.94
CA PRO A 327 -1.83 17.22 -11.05
C PRO A 327 -1.02 18.40 -11.60
N SER A 328 0.11 18.70 -10.98
CA SER A 328 0.97 19.83 -11.35
C SER A 328 1.81 19.59 -12.62
N SER A 329 1.86 18.35 -13.11
CA SER A 329 2.62 17.98 -14.29
C SER A 329 1.82 18.21 -15.57
N ALA A 330 2.49 18.76 -16.58
CA ALA A 330 1.94 18.96 -17.93
C ALA A 330 1.67 17.65 -18.69
N LEU A 331 2.05 16.49 -18.12
CA LEU A 331 1.75 15.17 -18.67
C LEU A 331 0.25 14.84 -18.68
N TRP A 332 -0.52 15.36 -17.72
CA TRP A 332 -1.88 14.90 -17.44
C TRP A 332 -2.96 15.84 -17.98
N SER A 333 -4.05 15.28 -18.48
CA SER A 333 -5.28 16.03 -18.70
C SER A 333 -5.97 16.34 -17.36
N ALA A 334 -6.89 17.30 -17.37
CA ALA A 334 -7.90 17.34 -16.30
C ALA A 334 -8.68 16.00 -16.30
N PRO A 335 -9.02 15.45 -15.12
CA PRO A 335 -9.78 14.22 -15.04
C PRO A 335 -11.23 14.45 -15.47
N SER A 336 -11.80 13.46 -16.15
CA SER A 336 -13.19 13.45 -16.65
C SER A 336 -14.01 12.41 -15.88
N VAL A 337 -15.27 12.75 -15.54
CA VAL A 337 -16.28 11.74 -15.20
C VAL A 337 -16.95 11.33 -16.49
N GLU A 338 -16.82 10.05 -16.84
CA GLU A 338 -17.35 9.48 -18.08
C GLU A 338 -18.38 8.40 -17.75
N SER A 339 -19.54 8.48 -18.40
CA SER A 339 -20.55 7.44 -18.33
C SER A 339 -20.12 6.29 -19.24
N VAL A 340 -19.61 5.22 -18.62
CA VAL A 340 -19.19 3.97 -19.28
C VAL A 340 -20.42 3.13 -19.68
N SER A 341 -21.54 3.31 -18.97
CA SER A 341 -22.87 2.89 -19.39
C SER A 341 -23.94 3.74 -18.70
N ASP A 342 -25.21 3.55 -19.05
CA ASP A 342 -26.40 4.18 -18.42
C ASP A 342 -26.43 4.08 -16.88
N THR A 343 -25.66 3.17 -16.27
CA THR A 343 -25.59 2.93 -14.82
C THR A 343 -24.17 2.99 -14.25
N ARG A 344 -23.15 3.29 -15.06
CA ARG A 344 -21.74 3.21 -14.67
C ARG A 344 -20.99 4.49 -15.00
N ASP A 345 -20.43 5.12 -13.97
CA ASP A 345 -19.51 6.25 -14.10
C ASP A 345 -18.07 5.77 -13.82
N ALA A 346 -17.10 6.27 -14.59
CA ALA A 346 -15.68 6.15 -14.29
C ALA A 346 -15.04 7.55 -14.20
N LEU A 347 -14.14 7.73 -13.24
CA LEU A 347 -13.29 8.91 -13.14
C LEU A 347 -11.96 8.60 -13.84
N MET A 348 -11.81 9.14 -15.04
CA MET A 348 -10.68 8.88 -15.92
C MET A 348 -9.58 9.93 -15.71
N LEU A 349 -8.34 9.47 -15.75
CA LEU A 349 -7.13 10.28 -15.89
C LEU A 349 -6.46 9.90 -17.20
N SER A 350 -6.07 10.87 -18.02
CA SER A 350 -5.46 10.58 -19.33
C SER A 350 -4.18 11.39 -19.55
N TYR A 351 -3.31 10.93 -20.43
CA TYR A 351 -2.20 11.74 -20.92
C TYR A 351 -2.76 12.93 -21.72
N ALA A 352 -2.30 14.15 -21.42
CA ALA A 352 -2.69 15.35 -22.15
C ALA A 352 -2.18 15.28 -23.59
N ALA A 353 -3.02 15.58 -24.58
CA ALA A 353 -2.61 15.59 -26.00
C ALA A 353 -1.38 16.49 -26.27
N ALA A 354 -1.22 17.59 -25.52
CA ALA A 354 -0.07 18.49 -25.59
C ALA A 354 1.25 17.91 -25.03
N ALA A 355 1.19 16.80 -24.27
CA ALA A 355 2.36 16.10 -23.76
C ALA A 355 2.97 15.11 -24.78
N SER A 356 2.21 14.75 -25.83
CA SER A 356 2.70 13.86 -26.89
C SER A 356 3.92 14.44 -27.59
N LYS A 357 4.94 13.60 -27.82
CA LYS A 357 6.12 13.92 -28.64
C LYS A 357 6.09 13.25 -30.01
N GLY A 358 4.99 12.58 -30.35
CA GLY A 358 4.77 11.88 -31.62
C GLY A 358 4.62 10.38 -31.48
N ASP A 359 4.59 9.70 -32.62
CA ASP A 359 4.41 8.25 -32.72
C ASP A 359 5.71 7.58 -33.19
N LEU A 360 6.00 6.41 -32.65
CA LEU A 360 7.13 5.56 -33.04
C LEU A 360 6.62 4.18 -33.50
N ALA A 361 6.96 3.82 -34.74
CA ALA A 361 6.76 2.46 -35.25
C ALA A 361 7.96 1.60 -34.84
N VAL A 362 7.76 0.68 -33.90
CA VAL A 362 8.81 -0.23 -33.42
C VAL A 362 9.01 -1.35 -34.42
N SER A 363 10.27 -1.68 -34.71
CA SER A 363 10.63 -2.75 -35.66
C SER A 363 11.78 -3.62 -35.14
N ASP A 364 12.32 -4.47 -36.00
CA ASP A 364 13.58 -5.19 -35.82
C ASP A 364 14.82 -4.31 -36.09
N THR A 365 14.62 -3.14 -36.73
CA THR A 365 15.64 -2.09 -36.90
C THR A 365 15.41 -0.93 -35.95
N LEU A 366 16.49 -0.25 -35.54
CA LEU A 366 16.44 0.88 -34.62
C LEU A 366 15.79 2.10 -35.30
N SER A 367 14.50 2.28 -35.10
CA SER A 367 13.75 3.49 -35.46
C SER A 367 13.83 4.53 -34.34
N GLY A 368 14.18 5.77 -34.67
CA GLY A 368 14.32 6.86 -33.71
C GLY A 368 13.36 8.03 -33.94
N LEU A 369 13.01 8.71 -32.86
CA LEU A 369 12.18 9.90 -32.79
C LEU A 369 12.89 10.95 -31.93
N THR A 370 13.08 12.16 -32.47
CA THR A 370 13.74 13.29 -31.80
C THR A 370 12.74 14.41 -31.56
N PHE A 371 12.81 15.04 -30.38
CA PHE A 371 11.91 16.12 -29.97
C PHE A 371 12.66 17.15 -29.11
N ALA A 372 12.03 18.29 -28.83
CA ALA A 372 12.59 19.27 -27.91
C ALA A 372 12.62 18.70 -26.48
N ASP A 373 13.73 18.93 -25.78
CA ASP A 373 13.96 18.57 -24.38
C ASP A 373 12.72 18.78 -23.50
N ALA A 374 12.24 17.71 -22.87
CA ALA A 374 11.06 17.74 -22.04
C ALA A 374 11.26 16.95 -20.74
N ALA A 375 10.95 17.57 -19.59
CA ALA A 375 10.95 16.92 -18.29
C ALA A 375 9.81 15.90 -18.12
N ALA A 376 8.71 16.09 -18.86
CA ALA A 376 7.60 15.17 -18.96
C ALA A 376 7.03 15.09 -20.39
N GLY A 377 6.47 13.93 -20.74
CA GLY A 377 5.91 13.69 -22.07
C GLY A 377 5.53 12.22 -22.29
N PHE A 378 5.03 11.91 -23.48
CA PHE A 378 4.87 10.52 -23.92
C PHE A 378 5.07 10.34 -25.43
N VAL A 379 5.33 9.10 -25.84
CA VAL A 379 5.41 8.65 -27.23
C VAL A 379 4.45 7.47 -27.42
N THR A 380 3.60 7.51 -28.45
CA THR A 380 2.80 6.34 -28.85
C THR A 380 3.70 5.35 -29.56
N MET A 381 3.72 4.10 -29.13
CA MET A 381 4.52 3.04 -29.74
C MET A 381 3.61 2.02 -30.42
N SER A 382 3.88 1.74 -31.69
CA SER A 382 3.11 0.81 -32.54
C SER A 382 4.00 -0.28 -33.12
N GLY A 383 3.42 -1.34 -33.69
CA GLY A 383 4.19 -2.49 -34.21
C GLY A 383 4.69 -3.46 -33.12
N LEU A 384 4.19 -3.30 -31.89
CA LEU A 384 4.57 -4.13 -30.75
C LEU A 384 3.97 -5.53 -30.84
N THR A 385 4.54 -6.49 -30.09
CA THR A 385 3.98 -7.84 -29.92
C THR A 385 3.91 -8.15 -28.44
N SER A 386 2.71 -8.47 -27.95
CA SER A 386 2.48 -8.75 -26.53
C SER A 386 3.35 -9.92 -26.05
N GLY A 387 4.05 -9.74 -24.94
CA GLY A 387 4.99 -10.70 -24.35
C GLY A 387 6.44 -10.56 -24.83
N ASN A 388 6.70 -9.84 -25.94
CA ASN A 388 8.09 -9.60 -26.36
C ASN A 388 8.75 -8.51 -25.51
N GLU A 389 10.07 -8.63 -25.33
CA GLU A 389 10.90 -7.56 -24.82
C GLU A 389 11.05 -6.42 -25.85
N VAL A 390 11.00 -5.19 -25.35
CA VAL A 390 11.21 -3.94 -26.06
C VAL A 390 12.42 -3.27 -25.43
N SER A 391 13.46 -3.08 -26.22
CA SER A 391 14.64 -2.31 -25.85
C SER A 391 14.40 -0.85 -26.25
N ILE A 392 14.25 0.04 -25.28
CA ILE A 392 13.98 1.46 -25.47
C ILE A 392 15.26 2.25 -25.15
N TYR A 393 15.82 2.87 -26.18
CA TYR A 393 17.00 3.72 -26.10
C TYR A 393 16.55 5.16 -25.90
N ILE A 394 17.01 5.84 -24.87
CA ILE A 394 16.68 7.25 -24.61
C ILE A 394 17.94 8.11 -24.55
N ASN A 395 17.80 9.35 -24.98
CA ASN A 395 18.77 10.42 -24.74
C ASN A 395 18.24 11.31 -23.61
N ALA A 396 18.76 11.11 -22.41
CA ALA A 396 18.31 11.80 -21.21
C ALA A 396 19.40 12.70 -20.61
N ALA A 397 19.00 13.87 -20.11
CA ALA A 397 19.83 14.67 -19.23
C ALA A 397 19.35 14.47 -17.78
N ALA A 398 20.28 14.17 -16.87
CA ALA A 398 19.98 14.02 -15.44
C ALA A 398 19.69 15.35 -14.70
N GLY A 399 19.79 16.48 -15.40
CA GLY A 399 19.58 17.80 -14.83
C GLY A 399 20.75 18.32 -13.97
N THR A 400 20.54 19.50 -13.40
CA THR A 400 21.55 20.24 -12.65
C THR A 400 21.93 19.52 -11.36
N GLY A 401 23.23 19.33 -11.13
CA GLY A 401 23.76 18.73 -9.91
C GLY A 401 23.56 17.21 -9.79
N LYS A 402 23.19 16.53 -10.88
CA LYS A 402 22.94 15.10 -10.95
C LYS A 402 23.71 14.42 -12.08
N THR A 403 23.98 13.15 -11.91
CA THR A 403 24.71 12.30 -12.86
C THR A 403 23.79 11.35 -13.60
N LEU A 404 24.20 10.91 -14.79
CA LEU A 404 23.47 9.89 -15.55
C LEU A 404 23.35 8.56 -14.77
N GLY A 405 24.38 8.23 -13.96
CA GLY A 405 24.38 7.05 -13.10
C GLY A 405 23.26 7.10 -12.04
N GLU A 406 23.04 8.25 -11.39
CA GLU A 406 21.93 8.42 -10.44
C GLU A 406 20.56 8.26 -11.10
N LEU A 407 20.39 8.70 -12.36
CA LEU A 407 19.14 8.52 -13.10
C LEU A 407 18.90 7.05 -13.47
N ILE A 408 19.94 6.32 -13.89
CA ILE A 408 19.88 4.87 -14.13
C ILE A 408 19.54 4.11 -12.84
N THR A 409 20.15 4.48 -11.71
CA THR A 409 19.82 3.92 -10.39
C THR A 409 18.37 4.21 -10.02
N HIS A 410 17.87 5.44 -10.23
CA HIS A 410 16.48 5.79 -9.94
C HIS A 410 15.46 4.93 -10.72
N PHE A 411 15.72 4.67 -12.01
CA PHE A 411 14.91 3.74 -12.81
C PHE A 411 14.97 2.31 -12.25
N THR A 412 16.17 1.83 -11.93
CA THR A 412 16.40 0.47 -11.41
C THR A 412 15.72 0.23 -10.08
N ASP A 413 15.85 1.16 -9.13
CA ASP A 413 15.25 1.09 -7.79
C ASP A 413 13.70 1.09 -7.83
N ASN A 414 13.11 1.58 -8.93
CA ASN A 414 11.65 1.57 -9.16
C ASN A 414 11.15 0.38 -9.99
N GLY A 415 12.05 -0.54 -10.39
CA GLY A 415 11.72 -1.77 -11.09
C GLY A 415 11.81 -1.70 -12.62
N ILE A 416 12.42 -0.64 -13.19
CA ILE A 416 12.73 -0.56 -14.61
C ILE A 416 14.19 -0.98 -14.82
N VAL A 417 14.43 -2.03 -15.61
CA VAL A 417 15.80 -2.45 -15.95
C VAL A 417 16.43 -1.38 -16.84
N ALA A 418 17.39 -0.63 -16.28
CA ALA A 418 18.07 0.47 -16.95
C ALA A 418 19.59 0.27 -16.96
N THR A 419 20.24 0.60 -18.08
CA THR A 419 21.70 0.51 -18.24
C THR A 419 22.23 1.67 -19.07
N ALA A 420 23.52 2.01 -18.92
CA ALA A 420 24.17 2.95 -19.82
C ALA A 420 24.41 2.30 -21.19
N THR A 421 24.25 3.06 -22.28
CA THR A 421 24.50 2.58 -23.64
C THR A 421 25.48 3.50 -24.38
N SER A 422 26.14 2.95 -25.40
CA SER A 422 27.03 3.67 -26.33
C SER A 422 26.41 3.82 -27.73
N GLU A 423 25.11 3.53 -27.88
CA GLU A 423 24.40 3.65 -29.16
C GLU A 423 24.35 5.12 -29.62
N SER A 424 24.54 5.37 -30.91
CA SER A 424 24.80 6.73 -31.40
C SER A 424 23.60 7.66 -31.19
N GLY A 425 23.75 8.63 -30.29
CA GLY A 425 22.71 9.61 -29.96
C GLY A 425 21.82 9.23 -28.78
N TYR A 426 22.10 8.12 -28.09
CA TYR A 426 21.38 7.66 -26.89
C TYR A 426 22.38 7.40 -25.75
N ASN A 427 21.93 7.45 -24.50
CA ASN A 427 22.81 7.29 -23.33
C ASN A 427 22.25 6.37 -22.24
N ILE A 428 20.95 6.05 -22.26
CA ILE A 428 20.35 5.00 -21.43
C ILE A 428 19.60 4.01 -22.33
N LEU A 429 19.73 2.72 -22.02
CA LEU A 429 18.89 1.64 -22.53
C LEU A 429 17.98 1.15 -21.39
N LEU A 430 16.68 1.09 -21.67
CA LEU A 430 15.64 0.52 -20.82
C LEU A 430 15.12 -0.79 -21.44
N SER A 431 14.90 -1.81 -20.61
CA SER A 431 14.27 -3.08 -21.01
C SER A 431 12.88 -3.21 -20.40
N MET A 432 11.87 -3.39 -21.23
CA MET A 432 10.45 -3.47 -20.84
C MET A 432 9.71 -4.56 -21.65
N THR A 433 8.59 -5.07 -21.16
CA THR A 433 7.79 -6.08 -21.88
C THR A 433 6.53 -5.44 -22.46
N ALA A 434 6.26 -5.64 -23.75
CA ALA A 434 5.03 -5.14 -24.37
C ALA A 434 3.79 -5.92 -23.91
N SER A 435 2.70 -5.21 -23.63
CA SER A 435 1.41 -5.77 -23.20
C SER A 435 0.31 -5.75 -24.29
N GLY A 436 0.69 -5.43 -25.53
CA GLY A 436 -0.23 -5.22 -26.66
C GLY A 436 0.49 -4.91 -27.97
N SER A 437 -0.28 -4.59 -29.01
CA SER A 437 0.23 -4.14 -30.33
C SER A 437 0.54 -2.64 -30.38
N THR A 438 -0.06 -1.89 -29.45
CA THR A 438 0.16 -0.47 -29.19
C THR A 438 0.46 -0.31 -27.70
N GLY A 439 1.30 0.64 -27.36
CA GLY A 439 1.63 1.04 -26.00
C GLY A 439 2.09 2.50 -25.97
N TYR A 440 2.33 3.03 -24.78
CA TYR A 440 2.68 4.43 -24.57
C TYR A 440 3.87 4.49 -23.63
N PHE A 441 5.03 4.93 -24.13
CA PHE A 441 6.16 5.24 -23.27
C PHE A 441 5.99 6.67 -22.77
N ALA A 442 5.72 6.82 -21.47
CA ALA A 442 5.53 8.10 -20.81
C ALA A 442 6.62 8.33 -19.77
N TRP A 443 6.95 9.60 -19.52
CA TRP A 443 7.89 10.00 -18.49
C TRP A 443 7.45 11.27 -17.77
N ASP A 444 7.88 11.36 -16.51
CA ASP A 444 7.89 12.56 -15.69
C ASP A 444 9.07 12.48 -14.73
N LEU A 445 10.14 13.23 -15.02
CA LEU A 445 11.38 13.19 -14.25
C LEU A 445 11.41 14.21 -13.10
N SER A 446 10.30 14.91 -12.84
CA SER A 446 10.26 16.00 -11.84
C SER A 446 10.54 15.53 -10.40
N ASP A 447 10.12 14.31 -10.05
CA ASP A 447 10.40 13.68 -8.75
C ASP A 447 11.88 13.29 -8.57
N PHE A 448 12.62 13.08 -9.66
CA PHE A 448 14.07 12.83 -9.62
C PHE A 448 14.87 14.15 -9.61
N ASN A 449 14.59 15.03 -10.57
CA ASN A 449 15.17 16.37 -10.67
C ASN A 449 14.32 17.23 -11.62
N ALA A 450 13.84 18.38 -11.16
CA ALA A 450 13.02 19.31 -11.94
C ALA A 450 13.67 19.88 -13.22
N THR A 451 14.97 19.62 -13.45
CA THR A 451 15.71 19.99 -14.68
C THR A 451 16.20 18.77 -15.49
N SER A 452 15.78 17.56 -15.14
CA SER A 452 15.99 16.38 -16.00
C SER A 452 15.09 16.46 -17.23
N THR A 453 15.58 15.95 -18.37
CA THR A 453 14.85 15.96 -19.65
C THR A 453 15.12 14.69 -20.45
N ILE A 454 14.21 14.34 -21.36
CA ILE A 454 14.45 13.43 -22.48
C ILE A 454 14.32 14.26 -23.78
N SER A 455 15.16 13.98 -24.78
CA SER A 455 15.18 14.67 -26.08
C SER A 455 15.10 13.74 -27.30
N ALA A 456 15.40 12.46 -27.13
CA ALA A 456 15.24 11.46 -28.18
C ALA A 456 14.87 10.10 -27.59
N LEU A 457 14.13 9.32 -28.37
CA LEU A 457 13.77 7.95 -28.06
C LEU A 457 13.86 7.08 -29.31
N ALA A 458 14.44 5.90 -29.20
CA ALA A 458 14.36 4.84 -30.19
C ALA A 458 13.93 3.54 -29.54
N ALA A 459 13.38 2.63 -30.33
CA ALA A 459 12.99 1.32 -29.84
C ALA A 459 13.22 0.25 -30.88
N LEU A 460 13.60 -0.93 -30.41
CA LEU A 460 13.56 -2.17 -31.16
C LEU A 460 12.82 -3.22 -30.35
N THR A 461 12.10 -4.10 -31.05
CA THR A 461 11.71 -5.39 -30.47
C THR A 461 12.78 -6.40 -30.81
N THR A 462 13.27 -7.14 -29.82
CA THR A 462 13.83 -8.44 -30.14
C THR A 462 12.66 -9.33 -30.54
N SER A 463 12.36 -9.38 -31.84
CA SER A 463 11.56 -10.48 -32.39
C SER A 463 12.17 -11.77 -31.84
N ASN A 464 11.36 -12.60 -31.16
CA ASN A 464 11.84 -13.75 -30.40
C ASN A 464 12.97 -14.44 -31.16
N ILE A 465 14.23 -14.26 -30.71
CA ILE A 465 15.35 -15.08 -31.18
C ILE A 465 14.87 -16.48 -30.83
N PRO A 466 14.46 -17.32 -31.82
CA PRO A 466 13.49 -18.36 -31.56
C PRO A 466 14.02 -19.19 -30.41
N GLU A 467 13.31 -19.14 -29.27
CA GLU A 467 13.81 -19.60 -27.97
C GLU A 467 14.46 -20.95 -28.23
N PRO A 468 15.80 -21.09 -28.09
CA PRO A 468 16.52 -22.02 -28.94
C PRO A 468 16.25 -23.45 -28.51
N SER A 469 15.15 -23.97 -29.07
CA SER A 469 14.84 -25.37 -29.24
C SER A 469 16.02 -26.07 -29.89
N ILE A 470 16.81 -25.38 -30.73
CA ILE A 470 18.12 -25.84 -31.20
C ILE A 470 19.14 -26.05 -30.06
N PHE A 471 19.20 -25.19 -29.03
CA PHE A 471 20.06 -25.41 -27.85
C PHE A 471 19.49 -26.50 -26.94
N ALA A 472 18.17 -26.58 -26.73
CA ALA A 472 17.56 -27.68 -25.98
C ALA A 472 17.75 -29.03 -26.69
N LEU A 473 17.59 -29.06 -28.02
CA LEU A 473 17.81 -30.23 -28.87
C LEU A 473 19.31 -30.56 -28.96
N ALA A 474 20.21 -29.57 -29.02
CA ALA A 474 21.65 -29.78 -28.97
C ALA A 474 22.10 -30.32 -27.60
N LEU A 475 21.53 -29.84 -26.50
CA LEU A 475 21.81 -30.37 -25.16
C LEU A 475 21.24 -31.81 -25.02
N ALA A 476 20.08 -32.09 -25.62
CA ALA A 476 19.51 -33.44 -25.73
C ALA A 476 20.39 -34.36 -26.61
N PHE A 477 20.91 -33.86 -27.73
CA PHE A 477 21.84 -34.60 -28.60
C PHE A 477 23.19 -34.84 -27.92
N VAL A 478 23.73 -33.87 -27.19
CA VAL A 478 24.98 -34.01 -26.42
C VAL A 478 24.79 -35.01 -25.27
N THR A 479 23.68 -34.97 -24.53
CA THR A 479 23.39 -35.96 -23.49
C THR A 479 23.12 -37.36 -24.08
N ALA A 480 22.42 -37.47 -25.21
CA ALA A 480 22.24 -38.73 -25.94
C ALA A 480 23.57 -39.30 -26.47
N ALA A 481 24.43 -38.46 -27.05
CA ALA A 481 25.75 -38.85 -27.54
C ALA A 481 26.68 -39.30 -26.39
N LEU A 482 26.66 -38.60 -25.25
CA LEU A 482 27.39 -39.01 -24.05
C LEU A 482 26.86 -40.34 -23.47
N ALA A 483 25.55 -40.58 -23.51
CA ALA A 483 24.94 -41.84 -23.11
C ALA A 483 25.34 -43.00 -24.05
N LEU A 484 25.32 -42.77 -25.37
CA LEU A 484 25.77 -43.73 -26.39
C LEU A 484 27.26 -44.04 -26.25
N HIS A 485 28.12 -43.03 -26.05
CA HIS A 485 29.56 -43.22 -25.84
C HIS A 485 29.87 -44.01 -24.56
N ARG A 486 29.13 -43.74 -23.47
CA ARG A 486 29.22 -44.56 -22.23
C ARG A 486 28.76 -46.00 -22.44
N ARG A 487 27.78 -46.25 -23.31
CA ARG A 487 27.28 -47.60 -23.63
C ARG A 487 28.30 -48.40 -24.45
N GLY A 488 28.92 -47.79 -25.47
CA GLY A 488 29.96 -48.43 -26.29
C GLY A 488 31.23 -48.82 -25.52
N ARG A 489 31.59 -48.09 -24.45
CA ARG A 489 32.72 -48.46 -23.57
C ARG A 489 32.45 -49.65 -22.64
N ARG A 490 31.20 -50.13 -22.52
CA ARG A 490 30.85 -51.29 -21.67
C ARG A 490 30.86 -52.63 -22.42
N THR A 491 30.96 -52.64 -23.75
CA THR A 491 30.94 -53.86 -24.58
C THR A 491 32.34 -54.36 -24.99
N HIS A 492 33.41 -53.76 -24.44
CA HIS A 492 34.80 -54.17 -24.65
C HIS A 492 35.54 -54.47 -23.33
N LYS A 493 34.83 -55.15 -22.42
CA LYS A 493 35.39 -55.79 -21.22
C LYS A 493 34.79 -57.19 -21.07
#